data_AF-A0A1F8J3M6-F1
#
_entry.id   AF-A0A1F8J3M6-F1
#
_cell.length_a   1.000
_cell.length_b   1.000
_cell.length_c   1.000
_cell.angle_alpha   90.00
_cell.angle_beta   90.00
_cell.angle_gamma   90.00
#
_symmetry.space_group_name_H-M   'P 1'
#
loop_
_entity.id
_entity.type
_entity.pdbx_description
1 polymer ?
#
loop_
_entity_poly.entity_id
_entity_poly.type
_entity_poly.pdbx_seq_one_letter_code
_entity_poly.pdbx_strand_id
1 'polypeptide(L)'
;MFRTFSRLFLPNRFDWLLKKTAERGGKKVLLGWNRGLGDIPLGLFAMVHRIRERIPNADITFMTRENLKEGFSLLDGVKVITDPAWQRGQEMFIPASLQKSYDLVIEKPNPTDWVYWQRGKITPRLKWNPENESLFEKFSLPKEGPMIGVQVAAETNYGLWRNWPLSHWQELIRQLEQMDVTVLLFGFDQKEQLKGSNVIDLRGKTSLFELLSIIKNRVYGLVLPDSGISSTVYYLDERFPLRHVTLWAHPNHGILKQNVPSPNPLLEHIPLIGQHKDLSSVKVEKVIEALFPIEKAAAILLAGGDGTRLGFDGPKGLFEVAGKTLFQWKCEKIPKHLPLAVMTSPVNHDAIVRYFEKNNYFGLNVHFFPQEMQRYLDENQRPIELKGPNGNGSVFASFVKAGLDRLFIRMGMESLVVSNIENPLGHPLDPALVYLAKHHDAAVLCIEKEKHDHPMGMVVQEGGRAKVVEYIHLDANKEYRLAYSGQMSFSLSFFCKMAKKDLPIHWIQKKMGGRLLYKGEKFLFDALDEAKSVKVFCREKKTCYAPIKTIENISSVETILR
;
A
#
# COMPACT_ATOMS: atom_id res chain seq x y z
N MET A 1 -8.30 32.41 16.08
CA MET A 1 -8.84 33.45 15.18
C MET A 1 -8.14 34.79 15.40
N PHE A 2 -8.12 35.36 16.62
CA PHE A 2 -7.39 36.61 16.95
C PHE A 2 -5.88 36.61 16.60
N ARG A 3 -5.14 35.52 16.90
CA ARG A 3 -3.71 35.37 16.56
C ARG A 3 -3.39 35.32 15.06
N THR A 4 -4.35 35.02 14.21
CA THR A 4 -4.16 34.92 12.75
C THR A 4 -4.38 36.29 12.10
N PHE A 5 -5.35 37.05 12.62
CA PHE A 5 -5.69 38.39 12.13
C PHE A 5 -4.62 39.43 12.51
N SER A 6 -4.03 39.34 13.71
CA SER A 6 -2.94 40.24 14.13
C SER A 6 -1.64 40.11 13.32
N ARG A 7 -1.43 38.97 12.62
CA ARG A 7 -0.24 38.73 11.77
C ARG A 7 -0.20 39.56 10.48
N LEU A 8 -1.36 40.07 10.05
CA LEU A 8 -1.49 40.89 8.84
C LEU A 8 -1.16 42.36 9.10
N PHE A 9 -1.26 42.81 10.36
CA PHE A 9 -1.16 44.24 10.72
C PHE A 9 0.04 44.58 11.61
N LEU A 10 0.63 43.61 12.33
CA LEU A 10 1.82 43.84 13.16
C LEU A 10 3.12 43.58 12.37
N PRO A 11 4.13 44.46 12.48
CA PRO A 11 5.42 44.23 11.85
C PRO A 11 6.07 42.95 12.38
N ASN A 12 6.62 42.15 11.47
CA ASN A 12 7.29 40.90 11.82
C ASN A 12 8.53 41.21 12.69
N ARG A 13 8.51 40.75 13.95
CA ARG A 13 9.60 40.99 14.91
C ARG A 13 10.95 40.49 14.37
N PHE A 14 10.96 39.40 13.62
CA PHE A 14 12.19 38.87 13.05
C PHE A 14 12.78 39.83 12.01
N ASP A 15 11.97 40.31 11.07
CA ASP A 15 12.41 41.30 10.08
C ASP A 15 12.90 42.60 10.75
N TRP A 16 12.24 43.05 11.81
CA TRP A 16 12.68 44.22 12.58
C TRP A 16 14.05 44.03 13.25
N LEU A 17 14.30 42.86 13.86
CA LEU A 17 15.59 42.53 14.48
C LEU A 17 16.72 42.46 13.44
N LEU A 18 16.43 41.88 12.26
CA LEU A 18 17.38 41.80 11.16
C LEU A 18 17.68 43.18 10.59
N LYS A 19 16.66 44.01 10.38
CA LYS A 19 16.83 45.39 9.90
C LYS A 19 17.73 46.20 10.83
N LYS A 20 17.44 46.22 12.13
CA LYS A 20 18.28 46.91 13.12
C LYS A 20 19.71 46.39 13.16
N THR A 21 19.89 45.09 12.96
CA THR A 21 21.23 44.48 12.95
C THR A 21 22.02 44.86 11.71
N ALA A 22 21.36 44.90 10.55
CA ALA A 22 21.95 45.36 9.29
C ALA A 22 22.35 46.83 9.35
N GLU A 23 21.49 47.70 9.93
CA GLU A 23 21.74 49.16 10.05
C GLU A 23 23.00 49.49 10.85
N ARG A 24 23.38 48.66 11.83
CA ARG A 24 24.63 48.79 12.59
C ARG A 24 25.82 48.01 12.01
N GLY A 25 25.68 47.43 10.82
CA GLY A 25 26.73 46.64 10.15
C GLY A 25 27.01 45.27 10.77
N GLY A 26 26.13 44.75 11.64
CA GLY A 26 26.31 43.45 12.28
C GLY A 26 26.16 42.28 11.31
N LYS A 27 26.98 41.24 11.47
CA LYS A 27 27.02 40.06 10.59
C LYS A 27 26.96 38.72 11.33
N LYS A 28 27.32 38.68 12.61
CA LYS A 28 27.33 37.47 13.43
C LYS A 28 25.98 37.29 14.10
N VAL A 29 25.27 36.22 13.73
CA VAL A 29 23.92 35.93 14.24
C VAL A 29 23.93 34.60 14.98
N LEU A 30 23.53 34.61 16.25
CA LEU A 30 23.38 33.42 17.08
C LEU A 30 21.89 33.16 17.36
N LEU A 31 21.44 31.94 17.09
CA LEU A 31 20.08 31.52 17.41
C LEU A 31 20.09 30.26 18.28
N GLY A 32 19.32 30.27 19.37
CA GLY A 32 19.03 29.06 20.15
C GLY A 32 17.94 28.23 19.50
N TRP A 33 18.03 26.90 19.52
CA TRP A 33 17.00 26.03 18.93
C TRP A 33 16.75 24.77 19.74
N ASN A 34 15.54 24.64 20.30
CA ASN A 34 15.08 23.43 21.00
C ASN A 34 13.99 22.63 20.27
N ARG A 35 13.69 22.97 19.02
CA ARG A 35 12.52 22.40 18.33
C ARG A 35 12.83 21.00 17.75
N GLY A 36 11.87 20.39 17.07
CA GLY A 36 12.04 19.04 16.52
C GLY A 36 12.85 19.02 15.23
N LEU A 37 13.30 17.83 14.81
CA LEU A 37 14.02 17.63 13.55
C LEU A 37 13.24 18.17 12.34
N GLY A 38 11.91 17.96 12.30
CA GLY A 38 11.07 18.43 11.19
C GLY A 38 10.96 19.95 11.08
N ASP A 39 11.20 20.70 12.17
CA ASP A 39 11.20 22.16 12.11
C ASP A 39 12.44 22.72 11.37
N ILE A 40 13.47 21.90 11.12
CA ILE A 40 14.67 22.30 10.36
C ILE A 40 14.26 22.69 8.93
N PRO A 41 13.72 21.79 8.09
CA PRO A 41 13.26 22.19 6.77
C PRO A 41 12.02 23.10 6.82
N LEU A 42 11.09 22.88 7.76
CA LEU A 42 9.79 23.58 7.78
C LEU A 42 9.83 25.01 8.35
N GLY A 43 10.92 25.42 8.99
CA GLY A 43 11.02 26.71 9.65
C GLY A 43 12.42 27.29 9.61
N LEU A 44 13.40 26.52 10.06
CA LEU A 44 14.78 26.96 10.19
C LEU A 44 15.39 27.37 8.84
N PHE A 45 15.12 26.59 7.79
CA PHE A 45 15.58 26.89 6.43
C PHE A 45 15.13 28.29 5.98
N ALA A 46 13.86 28.64 6.15
CA ALA A 46 13.34 29.95 5.79
C ALA A 46 13.90 31.08 6.67
N MET A 47 14.25 30.79 7.93
CA MET A 47 14.94 31.76 8.79
C MET A 47 16.34 32.05 8.26
N VAL A 48 17.13 31.02 7.93
CA VAL A 48 18.47 31.17 7.33
C VAL A 48 18.38 31.96 6.03
N HIS A 49 17.43 31.61 5.17
CA HIS A 49 17.17 32.34 3.92
C HIS A 49 16.89 33.83 4.17
N ARG A 50 15.99 34.15 5.11
CA ARG A 50 15.63 35.54 5.44
C ARG A 50 16.77 36.32 6.09
N ILE A 51 17.60 35.68 6.92
CA ILE A 51 18.80 36.32 7.49
C ILE A 51 19.73 36.76 6.37
N ARG A 52 20.02 35.86 5.41
CA ARG A 52 20.91 36.15 4.28
C ARG A 52 20.35 37.20 3.32
N GLU A 53 19.03 37.23 3.14
CA GLU A 53 18.35 38.27 2.36
C GLU A 53 18.54 39.67 2.97
N ARG A 54 18.50 39.78 4.30
CA ARG A 54 18.60 41.06 5.02
C ARG A 54 20.02 41.46 5.39
N ILE A 55 20.89 40.48 5.63
CA ILE A 55 22.27 40.63 6.04
C ILE A 55 23.12 39.72 5.13
N PRO A 56 23.52 40.22 3.95
CA PRO A 56 24.38 39.48 3.04
C PRO A 56 25.68 39.02 3.73
N ASN A 57 26.09 37.78 3.48
CA ASN A 57 27.27 37.16 4.10
C ASN A 57 27.21 37.05 5.64
N ALA A 58 26.01 36.96 6.22
CA ALA A 58 25.85 36.70 7.65
C ALA A 58 26.54 35.39 8.08
N ASP A 59 27.28 35.46 9.18
CA ASP A 59 27.85 34.31 9.88
C ASP A 59 26.82 33.78 10.88
N ILE A 60 26.12 32.72 10.50
CA ILE A 60 24.97 32.19 11.23
C ILE A 60 25.41 31.00 12.08
N THR A 61 25.29 31.13 13.40
CA THR A 61 25.52 30.05 14.36
C THR A 61 24.20 29.66 15.03
N PHE A 62 23.98 28.36 15.15
CA PHE A 62 22.92 27.80 15.97
C PHE A 62 23.49 27.15 17.23
N MET A 63 22.85 27.37 18.36
CA MET A 63 23.06 26.58 19.57
C MET A 63 21.89 25.60 19.71
N THR A 64 22.14 24.29 19.83
CA THR A 64 21.10 23.27 19.88
C THR A 64 21.52 22.00 20.64
N ARG A 65 20.66 20.98 20.63
CA ARG A 65 20.88 19.67 21.25
C ARG A 65 21.80 18.80 20.39
N GLU A 66 22.63 17.96 21.01
CA GLU A 66 23.58 17.09 20.28
C GLU A 66 22.88 16.24 19.21
N ASN A 67 21.71 15.68 19.53
CA ASN A 67 20.96 14.80 18.63
C ASN A 67 20.38 15.49 17.37
N LEU A 68 20.44 16.83 17.28
CA LEU A 68 20.02 17.59 16.11
C LEU A 68 21.18 18.05 15.23
N LYS A 69 22.43 17.93 15.69
CA LYS A 69 23.62 18.45 15.03
C LYS A 69 23.70 18.07 13.56
N GLU A 70 23.49 16.79 13.25
CA GLU A 70 23.49 16.28 11.86
C GLU A 70 22.37 16.88 11.00
N GLY A 71 21.20 17.15 11.59
CA GLY A 71 20.11 17.81 10.86
C GLY A 71 20.46 19.25 10.49
N PHE A 72 21.20 19.96 11.35
CA PHE A 72 21.63 21.32 11.07
C PHE A 72 22.76 21.39 10.04
N SER A 73 23.66 20.42 10.00
CA SER A 73 24.73 20.38 8.99
C SER A 73 24.22 20.11 7.57
N LEU A 74 22.96 19.69 7.41
CA LEU A 74 22.27 19.68 6.11
C LEU A 74 21.90 21.10 5.61
N LEU A 75 21.95 22.13 6.47
CA LEU A 75 21.74 23.51 6.05
C LEU A 75 23.04 24.11 5.52
N ASP A 76 22.94 24.83 4.42
CA ASP A 76 24.10 25.43 3.78
C ASP A 76 24.75 26.52 4.64
N GLY A 77 26.05 26.43 4.89
CA GLY A 77 26.88 27.50 5.46
C GLY A 77 26.46 27.99 6.85
N VAL A 78 25.98 27.09 7.72
CA VAL A 78 25.66 27.41 9.12
C VAL A 78 26.65 26.74 10.06
N LYS A 79 26.95 27.39 11.19
CA LYS A 79 27.73 26.80 12.29
C LYS A 79 26.80 26.25 13.35
N VAL A 80 27.23 25.19 14.03
CA VAL A 80 26.43 24.55 15.09
C VAL A 80 27.28 24.38 16.32
N ILE A 81 26.77 24.88 17.45
CA ILE A 81 27.28 24.63 18.79
C ILE A 81 26.24 23.75 19.48
N THR A 82 26.70 22.68 20.13
CA THR A 82 25.83 21.78 20.87
C THR A 82 26.09 21.87 22.36
N ASP A 83 25.04 21.66 23.15
CA ASP A 83 25.13 21.54 24.60
C ASP A 83 24.44 20.24 25.03
N PRO A 84 25.17 19.26 25.59
CA PRO A 84 24.60 18.00 26.06
C PRO A 84 23.55 18.16 27.17
N ALA A 85 23.56 19.28 27.90
CA ALA A 85 22.56 19.56 28.93
C ALA A 85 21.21 19.99 28.36
N TRP A 86 21.14 20.39 27.08
CA TRP A 86 19.90 20.86 26.48
C TRP A 86 18.96 19.69 26.19
N GLN A 87 17.76 19.74 26.77
CA GLN A 87 16.71 18.73 26.57
C GLN A 87 15.46 19.33 25.93
N ARG A 88 14.76 18.52 25.13
CA ARG A 88 13.55 18.97 24.43
C ARG A 88 12.47 19.37 25.43
N GLY A 89 11.88 20.54 25.21
CA GLY A 89 10.75 21.03 26.02
C GLY A 89 11.15 21.66 27.35
N GLN A 90 12.43 21.65 27.71
CA GLN A 90 12.96 22.40 28.84
C GLN A 90 13.36 23.82 28.43
N GLU A 91 13.39 24.73 29.39
CA GLU A 91 13.97 26.05 29.19
C GLU A 91 15.47 25.94 28.94
N MET A 92 15.98 26.80 28.08
CA MET A 92 17.38 26.81 27.69
C MET A 92 17.85 28.25 27.61
N PHE A 93 19.11 28.44 27.95
CA PHE A 93 19.74 29.74 28.00
C PHE A 93 21.06 29.67 27.24
N ILE A 94 21.32 30.71 26.46
CA ILE A 94 22.61 30.87 25.80
C ILE A 94 23.55 31.54 26.82
N PRO A 95 24.73 30.98 27.13
CA PRO A 95 25.63 31.58 28.11
C PRO A 95 25.99 33.02 27.75
N ALA A 96 25.96 33.93 28.73
CA ALA A 96 26.23 35.36 28.51
C ALA A 96 27.62 35.61 27.91
N SER A 97 28.61 34.77 28.23
CA SER A 97 29.95 34.81 27.62
C SER A 97 29.90 34.58 26.12
N LEU A 98 29.08 33.64 25.66
CA LEU A 98 28.89 33.34 24.25
C LEU A 98 28.13 34.47 23.55
N GLN A 99 27.09 35.02 24.18
CA GLN A 99 26.27 36.10 23.61
C GLN A 99 27.09 37.33 23.21
N LYS A 100 28.11 37.70 24.00
CA LYS A 100 28.97 38.87 23.74
C LYS A 100 29.75 38.81 22.41
N SER A 101 29.88 37.63 21.81
CA SER A 101 30.64 37.44 20.57
C SER A 101 29.80 37.61 19.30
N TYR A 102 28.50 37.89 19.43
CA TYR A 102 27.54 37.97 18.33
C TYR A 102 26.83 39.31 18.28
N ASP A 103 26.53 39.78 17.07
CA ASP A 103 25.83 41.04 16.86
C ASP A 103 24.35 40.90 17.19
N LEU A 104 23.72 39.80 16.76
CA LEU A 104 22.32 39.48 17.04
C LEU A 104 22.20 38.12 17.73
N VAL A 105 21.56 38.11 18.91
CA VAL A 105 21.26 36.88 19.65
C VAL A 105 19.74 36.71 19.72
N ILE A 106 19.25 35.53 19.31
CA ILE A 106 17.85 35.14 19.41
C ILE A 106 17.77 33.83 20.17
N GLU A 107 17.52 33.89 21.48
CA GLU A 107 17.48 32.69 22.33
C GLU A 107 16.29 31.76 22.02
N LYS A 108 15.11 32.35 21.78
CA LYS A 108 13.84 31.62 21.59
C LYS A 108 13.17 32.03 20.25
N PRO A 109 13.65 31.52 19.11
CA PRO A 109 13.05 31.83 17.82
C PRO A 109 11.64 31.26 17.69
N ASN A 110 10.74 32.00 17.04
CA ASN A 110 9.36 31.58 16.78
C ASN A 110 9.10 31.39 15.26
N PRO A 111 9.59 30.30 14.66
CA PRO A 111 9.45 30.07 13.23
C PRO A 111 7.97 29.94 12.78
N THR A 112 7.10 29.43 13.64
CA THR A 112 5.66 29.28 13.34
C THR A 112 5.01 30.60 12.91
N ASP A 113 5.45 31.70 13.54
CA ASP A 113 4.87 33.03 13.37
C ASP A 113 5.77 33.96 12.56
N TRP A 114 7.10 33.78 12.57
CA TRP A 114 8.02 34.69 11.90
C TRP A 114 8.27 34.34 10.43
N VAL A 115 8.09 33.08 10.06
CA VAL A 115 8.31 32.62 8.69
C VAL A 115 7.06 32.02 8.05
N TYR A 116 5.87 32.42 8.49
CA TYR A 116 4.61 31.93 7.90
C TYR A 116 4.47 32.28 6.41
N TRP A 117 5.11 33.37 5.97
CA TRP A 117 5.13 33.86 4.59
C TRP A 117 5.82 32.90 3.62
N GLN A 118 6.61 31.93 4.11
CA GLN A 118 7.35 30.98 3.28
C GLN A 118 6.43 29.96 2.58
N ARG A 119 5.26 29.69 3.18
CA ARG A 119 4.39 28.56 2.79
C ARG A 119 3.89 28.77 1.36
N GLY A 120 3.99 27.74 0.54
CA GLY A 120 3.65 27.77 -0.88
C GLY A 120 4.62 28.58 -1.75
N LYS A 121 5.73 29.08 -1.20
CA LYS A 121 6.67 29.97 -1.91
C LYS A 121 8.11 29.49 -1.89
N ILE A 122 8.59 29.06 -0.73
CA ILE A 122 9.98 28.64 -0.56
C ILE A 122 10.01 27.13 -0.40
N THR A 123 10.70 26.45 -1.31
CA THR A 123 11.05 25.04 -1.21
C THR A 123 12.30 24.87 -0.37
N PRO A 124 12.23 24.25 0.83
CA PRO A 124 13.41 23.88 1.59
C PRO A 124 14.32 22.92 0.80
N ARG A 125 15.63 23.14 0.91
CA ARG A 125 16.67 22.34 0.25
C ARG A 125 17.73 21.95 1.27
N LEU A 126 17.73 20.69 1.69
CA LEU A 126 18.71 20.12 2.61
C LEU A 126 19.84 19.49 1.80
N LYS A 127 21.08 19.93 2.02
CA LYS A 127 22.26 19.47 1.28
C LYS A 127 22.74 18.11 1.79
N TRP A 128 22.94 17.17 0.88
CA TRP A 128 23.58 15.90 1.17
C TRP A 128 25.10 15.99 1.01
N ASN A 129 25.86 15.32 1.87
CA ASN A 129 27.30 15.14 1.68
C ASN A 129 27.54 13.77 0.99
N PRO A 130 28.13 13.73 -0.22
CA PRO A 130 28.45 12.48 -0.91
C PRO A 130 29.34 11.51 -0.10
N GLU A 131 30.14 11.99 0.84
CA GLU A 131 30.94 11.13 1.72
C GLU A 131 30.08 10.21 2.61
N ASN A 132 28.81 10.57 2.83
CA ASN A 132 27.87 9.78 3.61
C ASN A 132 27.18 8.69 2.79
N GLU A 133 27.45 8.58 1.48
CA GLU A 133 26.72 7.70 0.57
C GLU A 133 26.79 6.23 0.99
N SER A 134 27.97 5.74 1.35
CA SER A 134 28.22 4.33 1.69
C SER A 134 27.94 3.96 3.15
N LEU A 135 27.39 4.87 3.96
CA LEU A 135 27.12 4.59 5.38
C LEU A 135 26.15 3.42 5.59
N PHE A 136 25.25 3.14 4.63
CA PHE A 136 24.35 1.99 4.69
C PHE A 136 25.07 0.64 4.68
N GLU A 137 26.31 0.56 4.18
CA GLU A 137 27.07 -0.70 4.07
C GLU A 137 27.43 -1.30 5.44
N LYS A 138 27.44 -0.46 6.50
CA LYS A 138 27.60 -0.91 7.88
C LYS A 138 26.47 -1.84 8.33
N PHE A 139 25.31 -1.75 7.69
CA PHE A 139 24.14 -2.54 8.00
C PHE A 139 24.07 -3.71 7.01
N SER A 140 24.10 -4.94 7.53
CA SER A 140 24.00 -6.18 6.74
C SER A 140 22.60 -6.37 6.14
N LEU A 141 22.16 -5.44 5.29
CA LEU A 141 20.83 -5.41 4.68
C LEU A 141 20.74 -6.35 3.47
N PRO A 142 19.62 -7.07 3.26
CA PRO A 142 19.44 -8.02 2.15
C PRO A 142 19.70 -7.42 0.77
N LYS A 143 20.57 -8.02 -0.05
CA LYS A 143 20.96 -7.43 -1.34
C LYS A 143 19.83 -7.34 -2.37
N GLU A 144 18.82 -8.19 -2.23
CA GLU A 144 17.70 -8.31 -3.16
C GLU A 144 16.36 -8.17 -2.43
N GLY A 145 15.32 -7.90 -3.21
CA GLY A 145 13.96 -7.70 -2.72
C GLY A 145 13.69 -6.26 -2.28
N PRO A 146 12.42 -5.81 -2.32
CA PRO A 146 12.08 -4.47 -1.87
C PRO A 146 12.18 -4.36 -0.35
N MET A 147 12.64 -3.20 0.10
CA MET A 147 12.61 -2.82 1.51
C MET A 147 11.67 -1.65 1.73
N ILE A 148 10.83 -1.75 2.76
CA ILE A 148 9.94 -0.67 3.19
C ILE A 148 10.45 -0.14 4.52
N GLY A 149 10.79 1.16 4.55
CA GLY A 149 11.11 1.83 5.80
C GLY A 149 9.85 2.31 6.50
N VAL A 150 9.75 2.03 7.80
CA VAL A 150 8.56 2.32 8.60
C VAL A 150 8.94 3.05 9.88
N GLN A 151 8.17 4.08 10.23
CA GLN A 151 8.25 4.72 11.54
C GLN A 151 6.92 4.58 12.26
N VAL A 152 6.91 3.77 13.32
CA VAL A 152 5.71 3.37 14.06
C VAL A 152 5.11 4.52 14.87
N ALA A 153 5.98 5.34 15.46
CA ALA A 153 5.60 6.46 16.30
C ALA A 153 6.39 7.72 15.92
N ALA A 154 5.69 8.85 15.86
CA ALA A 154 6.36 10.14 15.85
C ALA A 154 7.11 10.33 17.18
N GLU A 155 8.24 11.06 17.18
CA GLU A 155 9.18 11.25 18.30
C GLU A 155 8.61 11.98 19.55
N THR A 156 7.30 12.06 19.68
CA THR A 156 6.56 12.83 20.70
C THR A 156 5.30 12.06 21.03
N ASN A 157 5.03 11.89 22.33
CA ASN A 157 3.84 11.21 22.85
C ASN A 157 2.57 11.95 22.40
N TYR A 158 2.04 11.59 21.24
CA TYR A 158 0.78 12.08 20.71
C TYR A 158 -0.22 10.93 20.65
N GLY A 159 -1.52 11.24 20.80
CA GLY A 159 -2.58 10.25 20.62
C GLY A 159 -2.79 9.84 19.15
N LEU A 160 -3.94 9.21 18.86
CA LEU A 160 -4.33 8.73 17.52
C LEU A 160 -4.40 9.83 16.43
N TRP A 161 -4.37 11.10 16.85
CA TRP A 161 -4.18 12.26 15.97
C TRP A 161 -2.83 12.27 15.21
N ARG A 162 -1.82 11.52 15.67
CA ARG A 162 -0.52 11.43 14.97
C ARG A 162 0.06 10.03 14.86
N ASN A 163 -0.51 9.06 15.55
CA ASN A 163 -0.04 7.69 15.53
C ASN A 163 -1.10 6.78 14.91
N TRP A 164 -0.68 6.01 13.91
CA TRP A 164 -1.49 4.94 13.34
C TRP A 164 -1.59 3.79 14.34
N PRO A 165 -2.74 3.11 14.49
CA PRO A 165 -2.90 2.11 15.55
C PRO A 165 -1.89 0.97 15.42
N LEU A 166 -1.40 0.46 16.54
CA LEU A 166 -0.43 -0.64 16.56
C LEU A 166 -0.92 -1.87 15.78
N SER A 167 -2.22 -2.19 15.88
CA SER A 167 -2.85 -3.28 15.13
C SER A 167 -2.73 -3.12 13.62
N HIS A 168 -2.76 -1.88 13.11
CA HIS A 168 -2.58 -1.61 11.69
C HIS A 168 -1.11 -1.78 11.27
N TRP A 169 -0.16 -1.37 12.11
CA TRP A 169 1.27 -1.63 11.87
C TRP A 169 1.58 -3.13 11.84
N GLN A 170 1.03 -3.89 12.79
CA GLN A 170 1.17 -5.34 12.85
C GLN A 170 0.58 -6.01 11.60
N GLU A 171 -0.61 -5.59 11.19
CA GLU A 171 -1.25 -6.11 9.98
C GLU A 171 -0.48 -5.74 8.71
N LEU A 172 0.04 -4.50 8.61
CA LEU A 172 0.91 -4.10 7.50
C LEU A 172 2.15 -4.98 7.41
N ILE A 173 2.87 -5.17 8.52
CA ILE A 173 4.08 -6.01 8.56
C ILE A 173 3.76 -7.45 8.16
N ARG A 174 2.65 -8.01 8.67
CA ARG A 174 2.19 -9.36 8.34
C ARG A 174 1.86 -9.50 6.85
N GLN A 175 1.21 -8.50 6.23
CA GLN A 175 0.95 -8.53 4.79
C GLN A 175 2.25 -8.41 3.97
N LEU A 176 3.16 -7.52 4.36
CA LEU A 176 4.46 -7.36 3.72
C LEU A 176 5.33 -8.64 3.82
N GLU A 177 5.28 -9.34 4.95
CA GLU A 177 5.96 -10.63 5.14
C GLU A 177 5.49 -11.68 4.13
N GLN A 178 4.19 -11.79 3.93
CA GLN A 178 3.60 -12.70 2.93
C GLN A 178 3.89 -12.30 1.47
N MET A 179 4.33 -11.04 1.26
CA MET A 179 4.77 -10.51 -0.02
C MET A 179 6.29 -10.62 -0.21
N ASP A 180 7.02 -11.28 0.69
CA ASP A 180 8.50 -11.35 0.67
C ASP A 180 9.18 -9.97 0.71
N VAL A 181 8.55 -9.00 1.39
CA VAL A 181 9.03 -7.62 1.52
C VAL A 181 9.70 -7.43 2.88
N THR A 182 10.94 -6.91 2.89
CA THR A 182 11.66 -6.60 4.13
C THR A 182 11.18 -5.27 4.71
N VAL A 183 10.99 -5.21 6.03
CA VAL A 183 10.59 -4.00 6.76
C VAL A 183 11.77 -3.49 7.59
N LEU A 184 12.14 -2.23 7.41
CA LEU A 184 13.14 -1.54 8.22
C LEU A 184 12.43 -0.62 9.22
N LEU A 185 12.64 -0.84 10.52
CA LEU A 185 12.03 0.04 11.54
C LEU A 185 12.97 1.21 11.85
N PHE A 186 12.43 2.43 11.72
CA PHE A 186 13.13 3.68 11.97
C PHE A 186 12.58 4.43 13.19
N GLY A 187 13.41 5.30 13.76
CA GLY A 187 13.10 6.12 14.94
C GLY A 187 13.97 5.76 16.15
N PHE A 188 13.58 6.22 17.33
CA PHE A 188 14.31 5.98 18.57
C PHE A 188 13.55 5.10 19.58
N ASP A 189 12.22 5.08 19.51
CA ASP A 189 11.38 4.40 20.51
C ASP A 189 11.23 2.90 20.19
N GLN A 190 11.73 2.06 21.09
CA GLN A 190 11.64 0.60 21.01
C GLN A 190 10.54 -0.01 21.90
N LYS A 191 9.69 0.81 22.55
CA LYS A 191 8.61 0.31 23.42
C LYS A 191 7.70 -0.69 22.71
N GLU A 192 7.30 -0.36 21.48
CA GLU A 192 6.46 -1.23 20.68
C GLU A 192 7.30 -2.34 20.05
N GLN A 193 6.99 -3.58 20.41
CA GLN A 193 7.62 -4.76 19.81
C GLN A 193 6.84 -5.17 18.55
N LEU A 194 7.35 -4.74 17.40
CA LEU A 194 6.90 -5.25 16.11
C LEU A 194 7.79 -6.43 15.73
N LYS A 195 7.18 -7.60 15.60
CA LYS A 195 7.85 -8.87 15.30
C LYS A 195 7.41 -9.36 13.92
N GLY A 196 8.32 -10.00 13.20
CA GLY A 196 8.13 -10.62 11.90
C GLY A 196 9.47 -11.14 11.41
N SER A 197 9.49 -12.22 10.63
CA SER A 197 10.75 -12.75 10.08
C SER A 197 11.38 -11.82 9.05
N ASN A 198 10.59 -10.90 8.50
CA ASN A 198 10.98 -9.87 7.54
C ASN A 198 11.37 -8.52 8.18
N VAL A 199 11.43 -8.42 9.51
CA VAL A 199 11.65 -7.14 10.21
C VAL A 199 13.13 -6.99 10.61
N ILE A 200 13.75 -5.89 10.19
CA ILE A 200 15.06 -5.44 10.67
C ILE A 200 14.84 -4.18 11.50
N ASP A 201 15.01 -4.31 12.82
CA ASP A 201 14.84 -3.18 13.74
C ASP A 201 16.10 -2.32 13.82
N LEU A 202 16.05 -1.14 13.21
CA LEU A 202 17.13 -0.15 13.20
C LEU A 202 16.86 1.02 14.18
N ARG A 203 15.79 0.95 14.98
CA ARG A 203 15.43 2.02 15.91
C ARG A 203 16.52 2.23 16.95
N GLY A 204 16.99 3.46 17.10
CA GLY A 204 18.08 3.80 18.02
C GLY A 204 19.45 3.24 17.63
N LYS A 205 19.60 2.65 16.43
CA LYS A 205 20.85 2.04 15.93
C LYS A 205 21.49 2.81 14.78
N THR A 206 20.90 3.92 14.38
CA THR A 206 21.35 4.75 13.25
C THR A 206 21.52 6.19 13.69
N SER A 207 22.60 6.83 13.25
CA SER A 207 22.66 8.29 13.10
C SER A 207 21.64 8.77 12.04
N LEU A 208 21.41 10.08 11.93
CA LEU A 208 20.55 10.63 10.88
C LEU A 208 21.18 10.38 9.51
N PHE A 209 22.50 10.54 9.37
CA PHE A 209 23.18 10.30 8.09
C PHE A 209 23.14 8.83 7.66
N GLU A 210 23.33 7.89 8.59
CA GLU A 210 23.17 6.46 8.28
C GLU A 210 21.75 6.15 7.84
N LEU A 211 20.73 6.69 8.53
CA LEU A 211 19.33 6.52 8.15
C LEU A 211 19.05 7.07 6.74
N LEU A 212 19.52 8.28 6.43
CA LEU A 212 19.32 8.89 5.10
C LEU A 212 20.05 8.11 4.01
N SER A 213 21.27 7.61 4.29
CA SER A 213 22.03 6.75 3.38
C SER A 213 21.28 5.43 3.10
N ILE A 214 20.71 4.78 4.13
CA ILE A 214 19.88 3.57 3.96
C ILE A 214 18.65 3.87 3.09
N ILE A 215 17.94 4.96 3.38
CA ILE A 215 16.73 5.33 2.64
C ILE A 215 17.05 5.57 1.17
N LYS A 216 18.09 6.35 0.89
CA LYS A 216 18.48 6.72 -0.47
C LYS A 216 18.90 5.52 -1.32
N ASN A 217 19.57 4.54 -0.70
CA ASN A 217 20.21 3.44 -1.45
C ASN A 217 19.44 2.14 -1.45
N ARG A 218 18.61 1.85 -0.43
CA ARG A 218 18.05 0.51 -0.20
C ARG A 218 16.54 0.47 -0.05
N VAL A 219 15.89 1.60 0.21
CA VAL A 219 14.45 1.65 0.48
C VAL A 219 13.67 1.90 -0.80
N TYR A 220 12.77 0.96 -1.12
CA TYR A 220 11.83 1.10 -2.23
C TYR A 220 10.69 2.07 -1.88
N GLY A 221 10.16 1.98 -0.66
CA GLY A 221 9.07 2.83 -0.19
C GLY A 221 9.13 3.13 1.30
N LEU A 222 8.57 4.26 1.70
CA LEU A 222 8.48 4.70 3.08
C LEU A 222 7.04 4.82 3.52
N VAL A 223 6.76 4.40 4.76
CA VAL A 223 5.49 4.66 5.44
C VAL A 223 5.79 5.38 6.75
N LEU A 224 5.54 6.69 6.77
CA LEU A 224 5.88 7.55 7.91
C LEU A 224 4.68 8.43 8.32
N PRO A 225 4.46 8.66 9.63
CA PRO A 225 3.54 9.71 10.09
C PRO A 225 4.16 11.10 9.84
N ASP A 226 3.44 12.18 10.21
CA ASP A 226 3.99 13.54 10.29
C ASP A 226 5.15 13.60 11.30
N SER A 227 6.38 13.41 10.78
CA SER A 227 7.59 13.24 11.58
C SER A 227 8.78 14.05 11.03
N GLY A 228 9.81 14.17 11.88
CA GLY A 228 11.08 14.79 11.50
C GLY A 228 11.77 14.06 10.35
N ILE A 229 11.83 12.72 10.42
CA ILE A 229 12.40 11.88 9.36
C ILE A 229 11.66 12.12 8.05
N SER A 230 10.32 12.13 8.06
CA SER A 230 9.51 12.36 6.87
C SER A 230 9.82 13.72 6.23
N SER A 231 9.86 14.79 7.03
CA SER A 231 10.18 16.13 6.53
C SER A 231 11.61 16.23 6.00
N THR A 232 12.59 15.63 6.68
CA THR A 232 13.99 15.64 6.26
C THR A 232 14.18 14.92 4.93
N VAL A 233 13.62 13.72 4.78
CA VAL A 233 13.69 12.94 3.53
C VAL A 233 12.98 13.67 2.39
N TYR A 234 11.80 14.26 2.66
CA TYR A 234 11.04 14.99 1.64
C TYR A 234 11.81 16.19 1.08
N TYR A 235 12.61 16.88 1.90
CA TYR A 235 13.34 18.10 1.50
C TYR A 235 14.84 17.87 1.24
N LEU A 236 15.29 16.62 1.18
CA LEU A 236 16.65 16.29 0.77
C LEU A 236 16.85 16.63 -0.70
N ASP A 237 17.78 17.53 -1.01
CA ASP A 237 18.02 18.06 -2.35
C ASP A 237 18.94 17.13 -3.15
N GLU A 238 18.47 15.90 -3.36
CA GLU A 238 19.17 14.82 -4.03
C GLU A 238 18.24 14.09 -4.99
N ARG A 239 18.80 13.47 -6.03
CA ARG A 239 18.02 12.72 -7.02
C ARG A 239 18.07 11.23 -6.72
N PHE A 240 16.97 10.66 -6.22
CA PHE A 240 16.84 9.23 -5.99
C PHE A 240 15.36 8.79 -6.02
N PRO A 241 15.03 7.61 -6.58
CA PRO A 241 13.66 7.13 -6.63
C PRO A 241 13.18 6.81 -5.21
N LEU A 242 12.03 7.33 -4.83
CA LEU A 242 11.44 7.04 -3.52
C LEU A 242 9.93 7.21 -3.55
N ARG A 243 9.21 6.17 -3.12
CA ARG A 243 7.77 6.25 -2.88
C ARG A 243 7.51 6.58 -1.42
N HIS A 244 7.07 7.80 -1.16
CA HIS A 244 6.92 8.33 0.20
C HIS A 244 5.44 8.39 0.58
N VAL A 245 4.95 7.31 1.21
CA VAL A 245 3.61 7.22 1.77
C VAL A 245 3.60 7.90 3.14
N THR A 246 2.78 8.93 3.29
CA THR A 246 2.73 9.71 4.54
C THR A 246 1.35 9.67 5.15
N LEU A 247 1.28 9.43 6.46
CA LEU A 247 0.04 9.28 7.21
C LEU A 247 -0.31 10.57 7.95
N TRP A 248 -1.48 11.13 7.68
CA TRP A 248 -1.93 12.41 8.26
C TRP A 248 -3.32 12.30 8.87
N ALA A 249 -3.50 12.79 10.09
CA ALA A 249 -4.86 13.03 10.59
C ALA A 249 -5.49 14.29 9.95
N HIS A 250 -4.68 15.22 9.43
CA HIS A 250 -5.18 16.48 8.88
C HIS A 250 -4.17 17.18 7.95
N PRO A 251 -4.63 17.84 6.87
CA PRO A 251 -3.73 18.43 5.87
C PRO A 251 -2.98 19.70 6.33
N ASN A 252 -3.44 20.38 7.39
CA ASN A 252 -2.84 21.67 7.82
C ASN A 252 -1.56 21.54 8.69
N HIS A 253 -0.76 20.50 8.47
CA HIS A 253 0.50 20.23 9.18
C HIS A 253 1.66 19.84 8.24
N GLY A 254 2.89 19.91 8.75
CA GLY A 254 4.09 19.40 8.10
C GLY A 254 4.28 19.81 6.64
N ILE A 255 4.68 18.82 5.83
CA ILE A 255 4.87 18.93 4.38
C ILE A 255 3.59 19.44 3.67
N LEU A 256 2.43 18.90 4.04
CA LEU A 256 1.15 19.28 3.42
C LEU A 256 0.81 20.76 3.62
N LYS A 257 1.09 21.31 4.81
CA LYS A 257 0.90 22.73 5.09
C LYS A 257 1.92 23.62 4.39
N GLN A 258 3.14 23.13 4.22
CA GLN A 258 4.18 23.88 3.52
C GLN A 258 3.79 24.04 2.04
N ASN A 259 3.14 23.03 1.45
CA ASN A 259 2.53 23.07 0.12
C ASN A 259 3.51 23.52 -0.98
N VAL A 260 4.70 22.93 -0.97
CA VAL A 260 5.73 23.09 -2.01
C VAL A 260 6.24 21.70 -2.39
N PRO A 261 6.59 21.46 -3.67
CA PRO A 261 7.10 20.17 -4.11
C PRO A 261 8.45 19.85 -3.46
N SER A 262 8.74 18.55 -3.34
CA SER A 262 10.07 18.07 -2.97
C SER A 262 11.13 18.57 -3.97
N PRO A 263 12.34 18.96 -3.52
CA PRO A 263 13.46 19.21 -4.41
C PRO A 263 14.00 17.93 -5.08
N ASN A 264 13.69 16.72 -4.58
CA ASN A 264 13.98 15.46 -5.24
C ASN A 264 12.94 15.19 -6.35
N PRO A 265 13.31 15.28 -7.65
CA PRO A 265 12.35 15.14 -8.74
C PRO A 265 11.85 13.70 -8.97
N LEU A 266 12.48 12.70 -8.34
CA LEU A 266 12.10 11.29 -8.45
C LEU A 266 11.30 10.79 -7.23
N LEU A 267 11.02 11.67 -6.26
CA LEU A 267 10.20 11.34 -5.11
C LEU A 267 8.72 11.40 -5.49
N GLU A 268 8.00 10.31 -5.30
CA GLU A 268 6.55 10.24 -5.40
C GLU A 268 5.94 10.39 -4.00
N HIS A 269 5.23 11.51 -3.76
CA HIS A 269 4.59 11.78 -2.47
C HIS A 269 3.13 11.34 -2.47
N ILE A 270 2.79 10.42 -1.57
CA ILE A 270 1.44 9.83 -1.49
C ILE A 270 0.88 10.08 -0.08
N PRO A 271 0.17 11.20 0.13
CA PRO A 271 -0.44 11.49 1.42
C PRO A 271 -1.75 10.72 1.61
N LEU A 272 -1.83 9.93 2.68
CA LEU A 272 -3.05 9.28 3.14
C LEU A 272 -3.59 10.05 4.35
N ILE A 273 -4.79 10.61 4.18
CA ILE A 273 -5.42 11.47 5.19
C ILE A 273 -6.58 10.73 5.85
N GLY A 274 -6.52 10.59 7.17
CA GLY A 274 -7.59 10.02 7.98
C GLY A 274 -8.84 10.90 7.99
N GLN A 275 -10.00 10.26 8.02
CA GLN A 275 -11.29 10.90 8.20
C GLN A 275 -11.44 11.42 9.64
N HIS A 276 -12.20 12.51 9.81
CA HIS A 276 -12.53 13.07 11.12
C HIS A 276 -11.35 13.26 12.08
N LYS A 277 -10.15 13.56 11.54
CA LYS A 277 -8.95 13.74 12.35
C LYS A 277 -8.48 12.47 13.07
N ASP A 278 -8.81 11.31 12.53
CA ASP A 278 -8.47 10.01 13.10
C ASP A 278 -7.68 9.16 12.08
N LEU A 279 -6.42 8.87 12.39
CA LEU A 279 -5.58 8.01 11.57
C LEU A 279 -6.04 6.56 11.54
N SER A 280 -6.82 6.09 12.53
CA SER A 280 -7.35 4.72 12.54
C SER A 280 -8.25 4.42 11.34
N SER A 281 -8.81 5.46 10.72
CA SER A 281 -9.63 5.34 9.50
C SER A 281 -8.83 5.06 8.23
N VAL A 282 -7.50 5.29 8.23
CA VAL A 282 -6.62 4.92 7.12
C VAL A 282 -6.39 3.40 7.20
N LYS A 283 -7.05 2.65 6.32
CA LYS A 283 -6.95 1.19 6.31
C LYS A 283 -5.61 0.70 5.74
N VAL A 284 -5.16 -0.46 6.19
CA VAL A 284 -3.89 -1.08 5.74
C VAL A 284 -3.88 -1.29 4.23
N GLU A 285 -5.02 -1.65 3.63
CA GLU A 285 -5.14 -1.88 2.20
C GLU A 285 -4.78 -0.62 1.39
N LYS A 286 -5.09 0.58 1.90
CA LYS A 286 -4.72 1.84 1.25
C LYS A 286 -3.23 2.13 1.33
N VAL A 287 -2.55 1.69 2.40
CA VAL A 287 -1.09 1.76 2.49
C VAL A 287 -0.44 0.79 1.51
N ILE A 288 -0.95 -0.44 1.41
CA ILE A 288 -0.46 -1.44 0.44
C ILE A 288 -0.66 -0.97 -1.00
N GLU A 289 -1.85 -0.44 -1.34
CA GLU A 289 -2.14 0.14 -2.66
C GLU A 289 -1.20 1.32 -2.98
N ALA A 290 -0.93 2.18 -1.98
CA ALA A 290 -0.01 3.30 -2.12
C ALA A 290 1.45 2.84 -2.33
N LEU A 291 1.89 1.75 -1.71
CA LEU A 291 3.25 1.21 -1.88
C LEU A 291 3.43 0.46 -3.21
N PHE A 292 2.42 -0.33 -3.58
CA PHE A 292 2.42 -1.25 -4.71
C PHE A 292 1.26 -0.95 -5.65
N PRO A 293 1.41 0.05 -6.55
CA PRO A 293 0.37 0.43 -7.47
C PRO A 293 0.07 -0.72 -8.43
N ILE A 294 -1.20 -0.79 -8.81
CA ILE A 294 -1.69 -1.77 -9.77
C ILE A 294 -1.33 -1.28 -11.17
N GLU A 295 -0.33 -1.92 -11.76
CA GLU A 295 0.14 -1.62 -13.11
C GLU A 295 0.44 -2.91 -13.87
N LYS A 296 0.28 -2.87 -15.20
CA LYS A 296 0.51 -3.99 -16.10
C LYS A 296 -0.21 -5.27 -15.67
N ALA A 297 -1.45 -5.12 -15.20
CA ALA A 297 -2.25 -6.22 -14.69
C ALA A 297 -3.64 -6.21 -15.31
N ALA A 298 -4.24 -7.40 -15.46
CA ALA A 298 -5.61 -7.54 -15.93
C ALA A 298 -6.46 -8.41 -14.99
N ALA A 299 -7.74 -8.06 -14.89
CA ALA A 299 -8.72 -8.84 -14.13
C ALA A 299 -9.34 -9.91 -15.03
N ILE A 300 -9.63 -11.08 -14.48
CA ILE A 300 -10.49 -12.10 -15.08
C ILE A 300 -11.62 -12.42 -14.11
N LEU A 301 -12.86 -12.17 -14.51
CA LEU A 301 -14.04 -12.55 -13.73
C LEU A 301 -14.61 -13.87 -14.24
N LEU A 302 -14.72 -14.84 -13.34
CA LEU A 302 -15.38 -16.12 -13.60
C LEU A 302 -16.88 -15.96 -13.37
N ALA A 303 -17.65 -15.79 -14.45
CA ALA A 303 -19.08 -15.46 -14.44
C ALA A 303 -19.95 -16.49 -15.19
N GLY A 304 -19.43 -17.70 -15.38
CA GLY A 304 -20.12 -18.77 -16.12
C GLY A 304 -21.25 -19.49 -15.36
N GLY A 305 -21.53 -19.11 -14.10
CA GLY A 305 -22.58 -19.70 -13.29
C GLY A 305 -23.87 -18.89 -13.28
N ASP A 306 -25.00 -19.59 -13.14
CA ASP A 306 -26.33 -18.98 -13.03
C ASP A 306 -26.78 -18.88 -11.56
N GLY A 307 -27.68 -17.95 -11.29
CA GLY A 307 -28.18 -17.58 -9.97
C GLY A 307 -29.29 -18.48 -9.42
N THR A 308 -29.55 -19.65 -10.02
CA THR A 308 -30.69 -20.50 -9.67
C THR A 308 -30.73 -20.93 -8.20
N ARG A 309 -29.56 -21.14 -7.57
CA ARG A 309 -29.44 -21.44 -6.12
C ARG A 309 -29.81 -20.26 -5.20
N LEU A 310 -29.88 -19.05 -5.74
CA LEU A 310 -30.32 -17.84 -5.06
C LEU A 310 -31.80 -17.53 -5.31
N GLY A 311 -32.52 -18.41 -6.03
CA GLY A 311 -33.86 -18.10 -6.53
C GLY A 311 -33.86 -17.03 -7.63
N PHE A 312 -32.70 -16.73 -8.23
CA PHE A 312 -32.55 -15.72 -9.27
C PHE A 312 -32.50 -16.40 -10.65
N ASP A 313 -33.44 -16.04 -11.52
CA ASP A 313 -33.50 -16.51 -12.89
C ASP A 313 -32.62 -15.65 -13.81
N GLY A 314 -31.34 -16.01 -13.89
CA GLY A 314 -30.38 -15.34 -14.75
C GLY A 314 -28.92 -15.56 -14.35
N PRO A 315 -27.98 -14.92 -15.07
CA PRO A 315 -26.56 -14.97 -14.76
C PRO A 315 -26.29 -14.45 -13.34
N LYS A 316 -25.53 -15.20 -12.53
CA LYS A 316 -25.30 -14.87 -11.11
C LYS A 316 -24.72 -13.46 -10.91
N GLY A 317 -23.90 -12.99 -11.84
CA GLY A 317 -23.30 -11.64 -11.78
C GLY A 317 -24.29 -10.48 -11.85
N LEU A 318 -25.52 -10.72 -12.33
CA LEU A 318 -26.62 -9.75 -12.37
C LEU A 318 -27.42 -9.71 -11.07
N PHE A 319 -27.14 -10.60 -10.12
CA PHE A 319 -27.79 -10.56 -8.81
C PHE A 319 -27.44 -9.27 -8.07
N GLU A 320 -28.46 -8.60 -7.54
CA GLU A 320 -28.33 -7.35 -6.80
C GLU A 320 -28.23 -7.60 -5.30
N VAL A 321 -27.30 -6.90 -4.65
CA VAL A 321 -27.08 -6.95 -3.21
C VAL A 321 -26.64 -5.56 -2.74
N ALA A 322 -27.29 -5.04 -1.69
CA ALA A 322 -27.04 -3.68 -1.20
C ALA A 322 -27.11 -2.61 -2.32
N GLY A 323 -28.08 -2.75 -3.24
CA GLY A 323 -28.38 -1.75 -4.29
C GLY A 323 -27.43 -1.75 -5.49
N LYS A 324 -26.54 -2.73 -5.63
CA LYS A 324 -25.66 -2.89 -6.80
C LYS A 324 -25.62 -4.35 -7.25
N THR A 325 -25.45 -4.57 -8.55
CA THR A 325 -25.16 -5.93 -9.05
C THR A 325 -23.77 -6.39 -8.62
N LEU A 326 -23.54 -7.70 -8.56
CA LEU A 326 -22.21 -8.26 -8.32
C LEU A 326 -21.18 -7.77 -9.36
N PHE A 327 -21.57 -7.61 -10.63
CA PHE A 327 -20.69 -7.01 -11.64
C PHE A 327 -20.33 -5.56 -11.29
N GLN A 328 -21.29 -4.75 -10.87
CA GLN A 328 -21.02 -3.36 -10.50
C GLN A 328 -20.04 -3.28 -9.30
N TRP A 329 -20.26 -4.10 -8.25
CA TRP A 329 -19.33 -4.19 -7.11
C TRP A 329 -17.89 -4.52 -7.51
N LYS A 330 -17.70 -5.34 -8.55
CA LYS A 330 -16.40 -5.72 -9.07
C LYS A 330 -15.79 -4.63 -9.96
N CYS A 331 -16.56 -4.10 -10.91
CA CYS A 331 -16.09 -3.16 -11.92
C CYS A 331 -15.71 -1.79 -11.34
N GLU A 332 -16.37 -1.35 -10.26
CA GLU A 332 -16.01 -0.11 -9.56
C GLU A 332 -14.63 -0.17 -8.89
N LYS A 333 -14.11 -1.37 -8.60
CA LYS A 333 -12.80 -1.58 -7.96
C LYS A 333 -11.64 -1.65 -8.97
N ILE A 334 -11.93 -1.70 -10.28
CA ILE A 334 -10.90 -1.86 -11.31
C ILE A 334 -10.48 -0.46 -11.83
N PRO A 335 -9.18 -0.11 -11.81
CA PRO A 335 -8.70 1.12 -12.43
C PRO A 335 -9.08 1.18 -13.92
N LYS A 336 -9.63 2.31 -14.37
CA LYS A 336 -10.27 2.43 -15.70
C LYS A 336 -9.37 2.13 -16.90
N HIS A 337 -8.06 2.32 -16.72
CA HIS A 337 -7.06 2.08 -17.75
C HIS A 337 -6.63 0.60 -17.87
N LEU A 338 -7.07 -0.27 -16.96
CA LEU A 338 -6.70 -1.68 -16.94
C LEU A 338 -7.80 -2.57 -17.55
N PRO A 339 -7.43 -3.62 -18.30
CA PRO A 339 -8.41 -4.47 -18.96
C PRO A 339 -9.10 -5.44 -17.99
N LEU A 340 -10.34 -5.76 -18.34
CA LEU A 340 -11.16 -6.78 -17.70
C LEU A 340 -11.54 -7.84 -18.72
N ALA A 341 -11.25 -9.11 -18.44
CA ALA A 341 -11.82 -10.24 -19.17
C ALA A 341 -12.97 -10.87 -18.35
N VAL A 342 -14.07 -11.21 -19.00
CA VAL A 342 -15.24 -11.83 -18.36
C VAL A 342 -15.49 -13.18 -19.01
N MET A 343 -15.27 -14.25 -18.24
CA MET A 343 -15.55 -15.61 -18.66
C MET A 343 -17.02 -15.94 -18.43
N THR A 344 -17.78 -16.16 -19.49
CA THR A 344 -19.22 -16.50 -19.43
C THR A 344 -19.43 -18.00 -19.69
N SER A 345 -20.66 -18.50 -19.60
CA SER A 345 -21.07 -19.73 -20.28
C SER A 345 -21.72 -19.38 -21.63
N PRO A 346 -21.81 -20.32 -22.58
CA PRO A 346 -22.60 -20.11 -23.79
C PRO A 346 -24.07 -19.76 -23.52
N VAL A 347 -24.63 -20.24 -22.40
CA VAL A 347 -26.03 -20.03 -22.03
C VAL A 347 -26.28 -18.61 -21.54
N ASN A 348 -25.32 -18.01 -20.83
CA ASN A 348 -25.50 -16.72 -20.18
C ASN A 348 -24.74 -15.56 -20.84
N HIS A 349 -24.01 -15.83 -21.94
CA HIS A 349 -23.15 -14.88 -22.64
C HIS A 349 -23.89 -13.60 -23.05
N ASP A 350 -24.95 -13.73 -23.84
CA ASP A 350 -25.67 -12.59 -24.42
C ASP A 350 -26.30 -11.69 -23.35
N ALA A 351 -26.83 -12.29 -22.28
CA ALA A 351 -27.41 -11.54 -21.18
C ALA A 351 -26.35 -10.69 -20.44
N ILE A 352 -25.14 -11.25 -20.24
CA ILE A 352 -24.03 -10.53 -19.62
C ILE A 352 -23.54 -9.41 -20.56
N VAL A 353 -23.34 -9.68 -21.85
CA VAL A 353 -22.87 -8.68 -22.82
C VAL A 353 -23.83 -7.49 -22.89
N ARG A 354 -25.14 -7.74 -23.05
CA ARG A 354 -26.17 -6.69 -23.08
C ARG A 354 -26.20 -5.85 -21.80
N TYR A 355 -25.99 -6.49 -20.65
CA TYR A 355 -25.93 -5.76 -19.38
C TYR A 355 -24.73 -4.80 -19.34
N PHE A 356 -23.55 -5.23 -19.78
CA PHE A 356 -22.38 -4.36 -19.84
C PHE A 356 -22.56 -3.23 -20.85
N GLU A 357 -23.10 -3.52 -22.04
CA GLU A 357 -23.44 -2.50 -23.05
C GLU A 357 -24.37 -1.42 -22.49
N LYS A 358 -25.47 -1.84 -21.84
CA LYS A 358 -26.43 -0.92 -21.20
C LYS A 358 -25.78 -0.01 -20.14
N ASN A 359 -24.74 -0.50 -19.47
CA ASN A 359 -24.00 0.23 -18.45
C ASN A 359 -22.71 0.89 -18.98
N ASN A 360 -22.57 1.02 -20.31
CA ASN A 360 -21.40 1.59 -20.97
C ASN A 360 -20.08 0.97 -20.48
N TYR A 361 -20.09 -0.35 -20.28
CA TYR A 361 -18.99 -1.17 -19.77
C TYR A 361 -18.39 -0.68 -18.44
N PHE A 362 -19.12 0.12 -17.66
CA PHE A 362 -18.62 0.83 -16.47
C PHE A 362 -17.38 1.71 -16.74
N GLY A 363 -17.16 2.12 -18.00
CA GLY A 363 -15.98 2.84 -18.45
C GLY A 363 -14.69 1.99 -18.49
N LEU A 364 -14.79 0.67 -18.52
CA LEU A 364 -13.67 -0.27 -18.60
C LEU A 364 -13.45 -0.77 -20.04
N ASN A 365 -12.22 -1.19 -20.34
CA ASN A 365 -11.95 -2.01 -21.52
C ASN A 365 -12.28 -3.49 -21.21
N VAL A 366 -13.44 -3.96 -21.66
CA VAL A 366 -13.98 -5.28 -21.30
C VAL A 366 -13.96 -6.25 -22.48
N HIS A 367 -13.48 -7.46 -22.23
CA HIS A 367 -13.41 -8.55 -23.20
C HIS A 367 -14.20 -9.77 -22.71
N PHE A 368 -15.20 -10.22 -23.47
CA PHE A 368 -16.01 -11.40 -23.13
C PHE A 368 -15.48 -12.62 -23.86
N PHE A 369 -15.48 -13.76 -23.16
CA PHE A 369 -15.16 -15.04 -23.78
C PHE A 369 -15.96 -16.17 -23.12
N PRO A 370 -16.66 -17.02 -23.88
CA PRO A 370 -17.38 -18.15 -23.31
C PRO A 370 -16.42 -19.28 -22.95
N GLN A 371 -16.65 -19.91 -21.80
CA GLN A 371 -16.00 -21.15 -21.43
C GLN A 371 -16.52 -22.33 -22.27
N GLU A 372 -15.75 -23.42 -22.29
CA GLU A 372 -16.17 -24.65 -22.96
C GLU A 372 -17.20 -25.47 -22.14
N MET A 373 -17.87 -26.42 -22.80
CA MET A 373 -18.92 -27.23 -22.21
C MET A 373 -18.50 -28.71 -22.23
N GLN A 374 -18.73 -29.43 -21.14
CA GLN A 374 -18.43 -30.84 -20.99
C GLN A 374 -19.72 -31.68 -21.09
N ARG A 375 -19.64 -32.81 -21.79
CA ARG A 375 -20.72 -33.81 -21.81
C ARG A 375 -20.86 -34.46 -20.44
N TYR A 376 -22.10 -34.65 -20.00
CA TYR A 376 -22.40 -35.48 -18.84
C TYR A 376 -22.11 -36.95 -19.17
N LEU A 377 -21.86 -37.76 -18.14
CA LEU A 377 -21.86 -39.21 -18.28
C LEU A 377 -23.11 -39.82 -17.64
N ASP A 378 -23.58 -40.93 -18.21
CA ASP A 378 -24.60 -41.78 -17.59
C ASP A 378 -24.05 -42.56 -16.39
N GLU A 379 -24.90 -43.36 -15.76
CA GLU A 379 -24.55 -44.27 -14.64
C GLU A 379 -23.48 -45.31 -15.00
N ASN A 380 -23.30 -45.60 -16.30
CA ASN A 380 -22.26 -46.49 -16.83
C ASN A 380 -21.01 -45.71 -17.29
N GLN A 381 -20.89 -44.43 -16.91
CA GLN A 381 -19.79 -43.52 -17.27
C GLN A 381 -19.62 -43.29 -18.78
N ARG A 382 -20.70 -43.45 -19.56
CA ARG A 382 -20.70 -43.18 -21.00
C ARG A 382 -21.18 -41.76 -21.30
N PRO A 383 -20.54 -41.02 -22.22
CA PRO A 383 -20.98 -39.67 -22.59
C PRO A 383 -22.40 -39.64 -23.15
N ILE A 384 -23.19 -38.66 -22.71
CA ILE A 384 -24.53 -38.36 -23.23
C ILE A 384 -24.56 -36.98 -23.91
N GLU A 385 -25.65 -36.69 -24.64
CA GLU A 385 -25.77 -35.41 -25.37
C GLU A 385 -25.95 -34.18 -24.47
N LEU A 386 -26.42 -34.37 -23.24
CA LEU A 386 -26.50 -33.29 -22.26
C LEU A 386 -25.11 -32.72 -21.99
N LYS A 387 -24.96 -31.40 -22.09
CA LYS A 387 -23.73 -30.66 -21.81
C LYS A 387 -23.94 -29.65 -20.68
N GLY A 388 -22.88 -29.40 -19.92
CA GLY A 388 -22.86 -28.37 -18.88
C GLY A 388 -21.51 -27.64 -18.84
N PRO A 389 -21.41 -26.51 -18.13
CA PRO A 389 -20.15 -25.82 -17.92
C PRO A 389 -19.08 -26.76 -17.39
N ASN A 390 -17.90 -26.77 -18.00
CA ASN A 390 -16.81 -27.71 -17.69
C ASN A 390 -15.90 -27.28 -16.52
N GLY A 391 -16.34 -26.34 -15.68
CA GLY A 391 -15.62 -25.86 -14.51
C GLY A 391 -14.72 -24.65 -14.79
N ASN A 392 -14.26 -24.00 -13.72
CA ASN A 392 -13.49 -22.75 -13.82
C ASN A 392 -12.04 -22.96 -14.32
N GLY A 393 -11.50 -24.17 -14.28
CA GLY A 393 -10.19 -24.51 -14.84
C GLY A 393 -10.12 -24.40 -16.36
N SER A 394 -11.26 -24.30 -17.05
CA SER A 394 -11.30 -24.05 -18.50
C SER A 394 -10.89 -22.63 -18.88
N VAL A 395 -10.72 -21.73 -17.91
CA VAL A 395 -10.35 -20.33 -18.15
C VAL A 395 -9.06 -20.22 -18.94
N PHE A 396 -8.05 -21.06 -18.68
CA PHE A 396 -6.76 -21.00 -19.37
C PHE A 396 -6.91 -21.24 -20.87
N ALA A 397 -7.54 -22.36 -21.25
CA ALA A 397 -7.75 -22.73 -22.64
C ALA A 397 -8.69 -21.75 -23.36
N SER A 398 -9.79 -21.37 -22.70
CA SER A 398 -10.80 -20.47 -23.28
C SER A 398 -10.25 -19.07 -23.53
N PHE A 399 -9.41 -18.56 -22.63
CA PHE A 399 -8.74 -17.26 -22.76
C PHE A 399 -7.80 -17.21 -23.98
N VAL A 400 -6.96 -18.24 -24.16
CA VAL A 400 -6.05 -18.35 -25.31
C VAL A 400 -6.82 -18.59 -26.61
N LYS A 401 -7.85 -19.43 -26.59
CA LYS A 401 -8.72 -19.68 -27.76
C LYS A 401 -9.40 -18.39 -28.26
N ALA A 402 -9.80 -17.51 -27.34
CA ALA A 402 -10.34 -16.19 -27.65
C ALA A 402 -9.28 -15.19 -28.14
N GLY A 403 -7.99 -15.57 -28.15
CA GLY A 403 -6.88 -14.71 -28.56
C GLY A 403 -6.53 -13.60 -27.56
N LEU A 404 -7.04 -13.68 -26.32
CA LEU A 404 -6.83 -12.68 -25.29
C LEU A 404 -5.41 -12.69 -24.73
N ASP A 405 -4.71 -13.82 -24.84
CA ASP A 405 -3.27 -13.92 -24.56
C ASP A 405 -2.46 -12.96 -25.43
N ARG A 406 -2.63 -13.04 -26.74
CA ARG A 406 -1.93 -12.16 -27.69
C ARG A 406 -2.33 -10.71 -27.52
N LEU A 407 -3.62 -10.46 -27.23
CA LEU A 407 -4.12 -9.12 -26.98
C LEU A 407 -3.48 -8.52 -25.72
N PHE A 408 -3.50 -9.24 -24.60
CA PHE A 408 -3.01 -8.72 -23.32
C PHE A 408 -1.50 -8.56 -23.31
N ILE A 409 -0.77 -9.45 -24.02
CA ILE A 409 0.67 -9.25 -24.30
C ILE A 409 0.91 -7.95 -25.08
N ARG A 410 0.13 -7.69 -26.15
CA ARG A 410 0.25 -6.42 -26.91
C ARG A 410 -0.12 -5.18 -26.09
N MET A 411 -0.99 -5.32 -25.10
CA MET A 411 -1.34 -4.25 -24.16
C MET A 411 -0.26 -4.05 -23.07
N GLY A 412 0.79 -4.87 -23.03
CA GLY A 412 1.86 -4.78 -22.03
C GLY A 412 1.47 -5.31 -20.65
N MET A 413 0.47 -6.19 -20.57
CA MET A 413 0.09 -6.84 -19.31
C MET A 413 1.10 -7.94 -18.95
N GLU A 414 1.42 -8.06 -17.68
CA GLU A 414 2.38 -9.02 -17.13
C GLU A 414 1.71 -9.94 -16.10
N SER A 415 0.68 -9.48 -15.41
CA SER A 415 -0.02 -10.20 -14.34
C SER A 415 -1.51 -10.35 -14.62
N LEU A 416 -2.09 -11.48 -14.18
CA LEU A 416 -3.52 -11.74 -14.21
C LEU A 416 -4.02 -12.00 -12.79
N VAL A 417 -5.17 -11.44 -12.44
CA VAL A 417 -5.91 -11.81 -11.22
C VAL A 417 -7.25 -12.41 -11.64
N VAL A 418 -7.48 -13.66 -11.25
CA VAL A 418 -8.70 -14.41 -11.53
C VAL A 418 -9.56 -14.44 -10.27
N SER A 419 -10.79 -13.96 -10.37
CA SER A 419 -11.73 -13.85 -9.26
C SER A 419 -13.10 -14.43 -9.61
N ASN A 420 -13.70 -15.16 -8.68
CA ASN A 420 -15.11 -15.52 -8.77
C ASN A 420 -16.03 -14.30 -8.64
N ILE A 421 -17.14 -14.31 -9.40
CA ILE A 421 -18.13 -13.21 -9.39
C ILE A 421 -18.93 -13.14 -8.08
N GLU A 422 -19.06 -14.26 -7.36
CA GLU A 422 -19.98 -14.40 -6.22
C GLU A 422 -19.58 -13.66 -4.94
N ASN A 423 -18.33 -13.20 -4.83
CA ASN A 423 -17.81 -12.53 -3.64
C ASN A 423 -17.68 -11.01 -3.88
N PRO A 424 -18.67 -10.18 -3.51
CA PRO A 424 -18.61 -8.74 -3.74
C PRO A 424 -17.45 -8.04 -3.00
N LEU A 425 -16.92 -8.60 -1.91
CA LEU A 425 -15.77 -8.02 -1.20
C LEU A 425 -14.45 -8.21 -1.95
N GLY A 426 -14.26 -9.33 -2.64
CA GLY A 426 -13.00 -9.65 -3.32
C GLY A 426 -12.62 -8.59 -4.36
N HIS A 427 -11.39 -8.06 -4.25
CA HIS A 427 -10.86 -7.04 -5.17
C HIS A 427 -10.31 -7.71 -6.44
N PRO A 428 -10.85 -7.44 -7.65
CA PRO A 428 -10.45 -8.13 -8.90
C PRO A 428 -9.02 -7.89 -9.36
N LEU A 429 -8.29 -7.01 -8.69
CA LEU A 429 -6.92 -6.57 -8.97
C LEU A 429 -6.28 -6.22 -7.63
N ASP A 430 -6.38 -7.13 -6.67
CA ASP A 430 -5.81 -6.92 -5.34
C ASP A 430 -4.31 -6.56 -5.45
N PRO A 431 -3.86 -5.42 -4.90
CA PRO A 431 -2.48 -4.96 -5.08
C PRO A 431 -1.43 -5.97 -4.62
N ALA A 432 -1.69 -6.72 -3.54
CA ALA A 432 -0.76 -7.73 -3.05
C ALA A 432 -0.66 -8.92 -4.01
N LEU A 433 -1.80 -9.38 -4.54
CA LEU A 433 -1.81 -10.45 -5.55
C LEU A 433 -1.19 -10.03 -6.88
N VAL A 434 -1.41 -8.79 -7.30
CA VAL A 434 -0.80 -8.21 -8.51
C VAL A 434 0.72 -8.16 -8.36
N TYR A 435 1.21 -7.68 -7.21
CA TYR A 435 2.63 -7.67 -6.88
C TYR A 435 3.21 -9.09 -6.86
N LEU A 436 2.56 -10.03 -6.17
CA LEU A 436 3.02 -11.43 -6.08
C LEU A 436 3.11 -12.11 -7.46
N ALA A 437 2.17 -11.84 -8.36
CA ALA A 437 2.17 -12.39 -9.72
C ALA A 437 3.35 -11.90 -10.60
N LYS A 438 4.02 -10.81 -10.22
CA LYS A 438 5.24 -10.34 -10.90
C LYS A 438 6.47 -11.18 -10.54
N HIS A 439 6.42 -11.88 -9.40
CA HIS A 439 7.56 -12.60 -8.83
C HIS A 439 7.33 -14.11 -8.72
N HIS A 440 6.07 -14.57 -8.84
CA HIS A 440 5.68 -15.96 -8.70
C HIS A 440 4.78 -16.42 -9.85
N ASP A 441 4.84 -17.72 -10.19
CA ASP A 441 3.98 -18.29 -11.21
C ASP A 441 2.50 -18.16 -10.81
N ALA A 442 2.20 -18.37 -9.52
CA ALA A 442 0.87 -18.20 -8.97
C ALA A 442 0.88 -17.70 -7.51
N ALA A 443 -0.18 -17.01 -7.11
CA ALA A 443 -0.49 -16.75 -5.71
C ALA A 443 -1.96 -17.04 -5.40
N VAL A 444 -2.22 -17.64 -4.24
CA VAL A 444 -3.55 -18.02 -3.76
C VAL A 444 -3.96 -17.05 -2.65
N LEU A 445 -5.08 -16.35 -2.82
CA LEU A 445 -5.70 -15.62 -1.72
C LEU A 445 -6.48 -16.61 -0.85
N CYS A 446 -6.15 -16.67 0.42
CA CYS A 446 -6.82 -17.49 1.41
C CYS A 446 -7.31 -16.68 2.61
N ILE A 447 -8.16 -17.34 3.39
CA ILE A 447 -8.67 -16.85 4.68
C ILE A 447 -8.48 -17.94 5.72
N GLU A 448 -8.48 -17.57 7.00
CA GLU A 448 -8.61 -18.57 8.06
C GLU A 448 -10.01 -19.18 8.03
N LYS A 449 -10.08 -20.52 8.10
CA LYS A 449 -11.34 -21.26 8.15
C LYS A 449 -11.93 -21.15 9.54
N GLU A 450 -13.22 -20.81 9.61
CA GLU A 450 -14.00 -20.85 10.84
C GLU A 450 -14.84 -22.14 10.91
N LYS A 451 -15.20 -22.56 12.12
CA LYS A 451 -15.96 -23.80 12.38
C LYS A 451 -17.33 -23.82 11.68
N HIS A 452 -17.96 -22.66 11.56
CA HIS A 452 -19.30 -22.51 10.97
C HIS A 452 -19.28 -22.23 9.48
N ASP A 453 -18.10 -22.22 8.84
CA ASP A 453 -18.02 -22.01 7.40
C ASP A 453 -18.52 -23.22 6.62
N HIS A 454 -19.23 -22.92 5.54
CA HIS A 454 -19.58 -23.90 4.52
C HIS A 454 -18.34 -24.65 4.02
N PRO A 455 -18.50 -25.87 3.47
CA PRO A 455 -17.41 -26.59 2.83
C PRO A 455 -16.72 -25.73 1.76
N MET A 456 -15.39 -25.70 1.81
CA MET A 456 -14.52 -24.90 0.95
C MET A 456 -13.28 -25.72 0.60
N GLY A 457 -12.69 -25.44 -0.57
CA GLY A 457 -11.37 -25.93 -0.89
C GLY A 457 -10.35 -25.41 0.12
N MET A 458 -9.48 -26.31 0.59
CA MET A 458 -8.49 -26.01 1.64
C MET A 458 -7.10 -25.94 1.04
N VAL A 459 -6.31 -24.98 1.50
CA VAL A 459 -4.90 -24.85 1.14
C VAL A 459 -4.10 -25.85 1.96
N VAL A 460 -3.34 -26.70 1.29
CA VAL A 460 -2.43 -27.69 1.89
C VAL A 460 -1.02 -27.50 1.38
N GLN A 461 -0.05 -27.97 2.16
CA GLN A 461 1.35 -28.02 1.74
C GLN A 461 1.75 -29.47 1.49
N GLU A 462 2.05 -29.80 0.23
CA GLU A 462 2.47 -31.14 -0.19
C GLU A 462 3.79 -31.04 -0.95
N GLY A 463 4.81 -31.79 -0.54
CA GLY A 463 6.14 -31.77 -1.18
C GLY A 463 6.77 -30.37 -1.19
N GLY A 464 6.49 -29.54 -0.18
CA GLY A 464 6.96 -28.16 -0.09
C GLY A 464 6.20 -27.15 -0.96
N ARG A 465 5.17 -27.57 -1.71
CA ARG A 465 4.35 -26.71 -2.58
C ARG A 465 2.94 -26.53 -2.01
N ALA A 466 2.39 -25.34 -2.21
CA ALA A 466 1.00 -25.07 -1.86
C ALA A 466 0.05 -25.62 -2.94
N LYS A 467 -0.98 -26.34 -2.50
CA LYS A 467 -2.08 -26.82 -3.34
C LYS A 467 -3.42 -26.45 -2.72
N VAL A 468 -4.48 -26.53 -3.51
CA VAL A 468 -5.85 -26.46 -2.99
C VAL A 468 -6.50 -27.82 -3.23
N VAL A 469 -7.06 -28.39 -2.16
CA VAL A 469 -7.81 -29.64 -2.21
C VAL A 469 -9.29 -29.31 -2.00
N GLU A 470 -10.14 -29.73 -2.94
CA GLU A 470 -11.58 -29.49 -2.84
C GLU A 470 -12.21 -30.22 -1.65
N TYR A 471 -13.27 -29.66 -1.07
CA TYR A 471 -13.83 -30.17 0.20
C TYR A 471 -14.26 -31.64 0.16
N ILE A 472 -14.64 -32.15 -1.02
CA ILE A 472 -15.05 -33.55 -1.22
C ILE A 472 -13.88 -34.55 -1.16
N HIS A 473 -12.64 -34.06 -1.27
CA HIS A 473 -11.42 -34.86 -1.26
C HIS A 473 -10.62 -34.70 0.04
N LEU A 474 -11.13 -33.96 1.01
CA LEU A 474 -10.45 -33.75 2.28
C LEU A 474 -10.52 -34.99 3.17
N ASP A 475 -9.38 -35.38 3.73
CA ASP A 475 -9.29 -36.37 4.80
C ASP A 475 -9.92 -35.82 6.08
N ALA A 476 -10.99 -36.47 6.55
CA ALA A 476 -11.72 -36.07 7.75
C ALA A 476 -10.88 -36.11 9.04
N ASN A 477 -9.74 -36.81 9.04
CA ASN A 477 -8.85 -36.92 10.19
C ASN A 477 -7.78 -35.81 10.25
N LYS A 478 -7.70 -34.94 9.23
CA LYS A 478 -6.73 -33.85 9.17
C LYS A 478 -7.39 -32.52 9.50
N GLU A 479 -6.65 -31.67 10.22
CA GLU A 479 -7.06 -30.29 10.46
C GLU A 479 -6.58 -29.39 9.32
N TYR A 480 -7.48 -28.58 8.78
CA TYR A 480 -7.19 -27.63 7.71
C TYR A 480 -7.50 -26.21 8.20
N ARG A 481 -6.49 -25.34 8.19
CA ARG A 481 -6.59 -23.96 8.72
C ARG A 481 -6.93 -22.91 7.66
N LEU A 482 -6.38 -23.03 6.45
CA LEU A 482 -6.49 -21.99 5.42
C LEU A 482 -7.44 -22.42 4.31
N ALA A 483 -8.47 -21.62 4.06
CA ALA A 483 -9.45 -21.87 3.00
C ALA A 483 -9.20 -20.99 1.78
N TYR A 484 -9.39 -21.57 0.59
CA TYR A 484 -9.30 -20.85 -0.67
C TYR A 484 -10.45 -19.86 -0.83
N SER A 485 -10.13 -18.59 -1.07
CA SER A 485 -11.11 -17.50 -1.16
C SER A 485 -11.86 -17.41 -2.49
N GLY A 486 -11.49 -18.22 -3.49
CA GLY A 486 -12.01 -18.08 -4.86
C GLY A 486 -11.28 -17.04 -5.71
N GLN A 487 -10.09 -16.60 -5.28
CA GLN A 487 -9.25 -15.65 -6.01
C GLN A 487 -7.77 -16.08 -6.04
N MET A 488 -7.18 -16.02 -7.23
CA MET A 488 -5.76 -16.34 -7.46
C MET A 488 -5.16 -15.33 -8.42
N SER A 489 -3.85 -15.11 -8.34
CA SER A 489 -3.11 -14.40 -9.37
C SER A 489 -2.08 -15.30 -10.03
N PHE A 490 -1.71 -14.92 -11.26
CA PHE A 490 -0.77 -15.66 -12.08
C PHE A 490 0.11 -14.68 -12.87
N SER A 491 1.36 -15.06 -13.14
CA SER A 491 2.10 -14.42 -14.23
C SER A 491 1.41 -14.75 -15.56
N LEU A 492 1.33 -13.78 -16.48
CA LEU A 492 0.68 -13.99 -17.78
C LEU A 492 1.36 -15.13 -18.55
N SER A 493 2.69 -15.22 -18.47
CA SER A 493 3.46 -16.31 -19.08
C SER A 493 3.07 -17.69 -18.56
N PHE A 494 2.91 -17.84 -17.24
CA PHE A 494 2.49 -19.11 -16.64
C PHE A 494 1.03 -19.44 -17.02
N PHE A 495 0.16 -18.45 -16.97
CA PHE A 495 -1.25 -18.60 -17.35
C PHE A 495 -1.41 -19.11 -18.80
N CYS A 496 -0.66 -18.54 -19.74
CA CYS A 496 -0.67 -18.98 -21.14
C CYS A 496 -0.06 -20.38 -21.33
N LYS A 497 0.94 -20.76 -20.53
CA LYS A 497 1.49 -22.12 -20.54
C LYS A 497 0.42 -23.15 -20.12
N MET A 498 -0.40 -22.82 -19.13
CA MET A 498 -1.45 -23.71 -18.63
C MET A 498 -2.55 -24.00 -19.65
N ALA A 499 -2.78 -23.10 -20.61
CA ALA A 499 -3.74 -23.35 -21.70
C ALA A 499 -3.37 -24.56 -22.58
N LYS A 500 -2.09 -24.98 -22.59
CA LYS A 500 -1.60 -26.14 -23.35
C LYS A 500 -1.59 -27.43 -22.53
N LYS A 501 -1.97 -27.38 -21.26
CA LYS A 501 -1.98 -28.52 -20.34
C LYS A 501 -3.37 -29.10 -20.26
N ASP A 502 -3.45 -30.43 -20.18
CA ASP A 502 -4.71 -31.10 -19.90
C ASP A 502 -4.89 -31.22 -18.39
N LEU A 503 -5.61 -30.26 -17.80
CA LEU A 503 -5.97 -30.29 -16.38
C LEU A 503 -6.92 -31.47 -16.09
N PRO A 504 -6.80 -32.10 -14.90
CA PRO A 504 -7.65 -33.23 -14.52
C PRO A 504 -9.14 -32.84 -14.52
N ILE A 505 -9.99 -33.81 -14.90
CA ILE A 505 -11.43 -33.68 -14.82
C ILE A 505 -11.90 -34.37 -13.54
N HIS A 506 -12.55 -33.59 -12.67
CA HIS A 506 -13.16 -34.08 -11.44
C HIS A 506 -14.62 -34.43 -11.72
N TRP A 507 -14.98 -35.70 -11.58
CA TRP A 507 -16.32 -36.21 -11.87
C TRP A 507 -17.20 -36.21 -10.61
N ILE A 508 -18.25 -35.38 -10.62
CA ILE A 508 -19.17 -35.20 -9.50
C ILE A 508 -20.54 -35.78 -9.87
N GLN A 509 -21.08 -36.64 -9.01
CA GLN A 509 -22.43 -37.17 -9.16
C GLN A 509 -23.50 -36.08 -8.92
N LYS A 510 -24.47 -35.99 -9.84
CA LYS A 510 -25.63 -35.11 -9.72
C LYS A 510 -26.91 -35.86 -10.06
N LYS A 511 -27.95 -35.62 -9.28
CA LYS A 511 -29.31 -36.10 -9.59
C LYS A 511 -30.02 -35.07 -10.45
N MET A 512 -30.38 -35.43 -11.67
CA MET A 512 -31.08 -34.57 -12.63
C MET A 512 -32.23 -35.35 -13.28
N GLY A 513 -33.45 -34.83 -13.21
CA GLY A 513 -34.63 -35.50 -13.79
C GLY A 513 -34.84 -36.92 -13.24
N GLY A 514 -34.52 -37.15 -11.96
CA GLY A 514 -34.62 -38.47 -11.32
C GLY A 514 -33.47 -39.44 -11.62
N ARG A 515 -32.59 -39.14 -12.59
CA ARG A 515 -31.43 -39.97 -12.95
C ARG A 515 -30.15 -39.51 -12.28
N LEU A 516 -29.25 -40.44 -11.99
CA LEU A 516 -27.90 -40.15 -11.52
C LEU A 516 -26.99 -39.96 -12.73
N LEU A 517 -26.35 -38.79 -12.84
CA LEU A 517 -25.42 -38.44 -13.91
C LEU A 517 -24.10 -37.95 -13.31
N TYR A 518 -23.00 -38.09 -14.05
CA TYR A 518 -21.71 -37.53 -13.67
C TYR A 518 -21.44 -36.24 -14.44
N LYS A 519 -21.13 -35.17 -13.73
CA LYS A 519 -20.69 -33.90 -14.30
C LYS A 519 -19.18 -33.76 -14.11
N GLY A 520 -18.44 -33.59 -15.20
CA GLY A 520 -17.01 -33.35 -15.17
C GLY A 520 -16.69 -31.85 -15.06
N GLU A 521 -15.83 -31.48 -14.12
CA GLU A 521 -15.36 -30.10 -13.92
C GLU A 521 -13.84 -30.06 -13.79
N LYS A 522 -13.20 -29.08 -14.44
CA LYS A 522 -11.79 -28.71 -14.25
C LYS A 522 -11.71 -27.58 -13.23
N PHE A 523 -10.71 -27.59 -12.34
CA PHE A 523 -10.54 -26.52 -11.36
C PHE A 523 -9.35 -25.61 -11.65
N LEU A 524 -9.52 -24.32 -11.36
CA LEU A 524 -8.50 -23.29 -11.52
C LEU A 524 -7.23 -23.64 -10.74
N PHE A 525 -7.39 -24.16 -9.54
CA PHE A 525 -6.29 -24.44 -8.62
C PHE A 525 -5.50 -25.70 -8.99
N ASP A 526 -5.98 -26.55 -9.89
CA ASP A 526 -5.20 -27.70 -10.39
C ASP A 526 -3.96 -27.22 -11.16
N ALA A 527 -3.96 -25.97 -11.64
CA ALA A 527 -2.78 -25.36 -12.25
C ALA A 527 -1.59 -25.23 -11.28
N LEU A 528 -1.82 -25.22 -9.96
CA LEU A 528 -0.75 -25.07 -8.96
C LEU A 528 0.26 -26.23 -9.02
N ASP A 529 -0.16 -27.41 -9.47
CA ASP A 529 0.72 -28.58 -9.61
C ASP A 529 1.84 -28.36 -10.64
N GLU A 530 1.60 -27.49 -11.62
CA GLU A 530 2.51 -27.17 -12.72
C GLU A 530 3.36 -25.90 -12.47
N ALA A 531 3.06 -25.17 -11.39
CA ALA A 531 3.75 -23.94 -11.01
C ALA A 531 5.12 -24.25 -10.37
N LYS A 532 6.13 -23.46 -10.73
CA LYS A 532 7.47 -23.54 -10.11
C LYS A 532 7.50 -22.83 -8.76
N SER A 533 6.75 -21.75 -8.63
CA SER A 533 6.63 -20.96 -7.41
C SER A 533 5.17 -20.60 -7.14
N VAL A 534 4.72 -20.91 -5.93
CA VAL A 534 3.36 -20.62 -5.46
C VAL A 534 3.45 -19.88 -4.13
N LYS A 535 2.76 -18.75 -4.03
CA LYS A 535 2.58 -18.04 -2.76
C LYS A 535 1.17 -18.20 -2.21
N VAL A 536 1.08 -18.28 -0.90
CA VAL A 536 -0.19 -18.28 -0.17
C VAL A 536 -0.27 -16.95 0.56
N PHE A 537 -1.31 -16.18 0.27
CA PHE A 537 -1.53 -14.87 0.87
C PHE A 537 -2.84 -14.91 1.67
N CYS A 538 -2.73 -14.87 2.99
CA CYS A 538 -3.84 -14.92 3.93
C CYS A 538 -4.27 -13.51 4.35
N ARG A 539 -5.57 -13.23 4.21
CA ARG A 539 -6.18 -11.99 4.66
C ARG A 539 -7.33 -12.25 5.61
N GLU A 540 -7.60 -11.28 6.47
CA GLU A 540 -8.76 -11.30 7.35
C GLU A 540 -10.05 -11.39 6.53
N LYS A 541 -10.84 -12.43 6.81
CA LYS A 541 -12.08 -12.77 6.11
C LYS A 541 -13.03 -11.59 5.92
N LYS A 542 -13.28 -10.81 6.98
CA LYS A 542 -14.20 -9.65 6.96
C LYS A 542 -13.83 -8.56 5.96
N THR A 543 -12.58 -8.53 5.48
CA THR A 543 -12.07 -7.52 4.54
C THR A 543 -12.13 -7.97 3.08
N CYS A 544 -12.19 -9.28 2.82
CA CYS A 544 -12.00 -9.82 1.46
C CYS A 544 -12.95 -10.94 1.06
N TYR A 545 -13.73 -11.51 1.98
CA TYR A 545 -14.52 -12.72 1.72
C TYR A 545 -15.92 -12.68 2.33
N ALA A 546 -16.91 -12.51 1.47
CA ALA A 546 -18.32 -12.67 1.81
C ALA A 546 -19.11 -13.17 0.58
N PRO A 547 -18.92 -14.42 0.14
CA PRO A 547 -19.55 -14.94 -1.07
C PRO A 547 -21.04 -15.17 -0.91
N ILE A 548 -21.82 -14.80 -1.93
CA ILE A 548 -23.26 -15.08 -1.99
C ILE A 548 -23.48 -16.44 -2.65
N LYS A 549 -23.77 -17.47 -1.84
CA LYS A 549 -23.93 -18.85 -2.31
C LYS A 549 -25.35 -19.38 -2.12
N THR A 550 -26.04 -18.90 -1.09
CA THR A 550 -27.40 -19.31 -0.73
C THR A 550 -28.20 -18.10 -0.22
N ILE A 551 -29.51 -18.24 -0.09
CA ILE A 551 -30.40 -17.13 0.29
C ILE A 551 -30.10 -16.67 1.73
N GLU A 552 -29.72 -17.60 2.62
CA GLU A 552 -29.52 -17.33 4.04
C GLU A 552 -28.35 -16.37 4.32
N ASN A 553 -27.40 -16.26 3.38
CA ASN A 553 -26.20 -15.44 3.57
C ASN A 553 -26.33 -14.01 3.01
N ILE A 554 -27.42 -13.68 2.31
CA ILE A 554 -27.57 -12.37 1.67
C ILE A 554 -27.59 -11.25 2.72
N SER A 555 -28.38 -11.40 3.79
CA SER A 555 -28.55 -10.37 4.82
C SER A 555 -27.24 -10.02 5.55
N SER A 556 -26.40 -11.03 5.85
CA SER A 556 -25.10 -10.80 6.47
C SER A 556 -24.13 -10.11 5.51
N VAL A 557 -24.14 -10.50 4.23
CA VAL A 557 -23.32 -9.86 3.19
C VAL A 557 -23.74 -8.39 3.00
N GLU A 558 -25.04 -8.09 2.96
CA GLU A 558 -25.53 -6.70 2.89
C GLU A 558 -25.07 -5.85 4.06
N THR A 559 -25.05 -6.42 5.27
CA THR A 559 -24.60 -5.72 6.48
C THR A 559 -23.11 -5.38 6.41
N ILE A 560 -22.28 -6.22 5.78
CA ILE A 560 -20.84 -5.97 5.61
C ILE A 560 -20.57 -4.95 4.48
N LEU A 561 -21.45 -4.87 3.48
CA LEU A 561 -21.30 -3.97 2.34
C LEU A 561 -21.78 -2.54 2.61
N ARG A 562 -22.67 -2.35 3.58
CA ARG A 562 -23.13 -1.05 4.06
C ARG A 562 -22.13 -0.48 5.06
#